data_AF-A0AAD4EEU7-F1
#
_entry.id   AF-A0AAD4EEU7-F1
#
_cell.length_a   1.000
_cell.length_b   1.000
_cell.length_c   1.000
_cell.angle_alpha   90.00
_cell.angle_beta   90.00
_cell.angle_gamma   90.00
#
_symmetry.space_group_name_H-M   'P 1'
#
loop_
_entity.id
_entity.type
_entity.pdbx_description
1 polymer ?
#
loop_
_entity_poly.entity_id
_entity_poly.type
_entity_poly.pdbx_seq_one_letter_code
_entity_poly.pdbx_strand_id
1 'polypeptide(L)' 'HTFLYSFDDNITLMTSNVFGKQSVFQVYQSIFSHYSTIFADMLVLPPVLEAKTYNNVPLVCFPDNAKETKFLLKAIY' A
#
# COMPACT_ATOMS: atom_id res chain seq x y z
N HIS A 1 23.86 -5.45 -7.01
CA HIS A 1 23.31 -4.61 -5.93
C HIS A 1 22.44 -5.48 -5.05
N THR A 2 22.91 -5.79 -3.85
CA THR A 2 22.25 -6.67 -2.89
C THR A 2 21.21 -5.84 -2.13
N PHE A 3 19.93 -6.03 -2.46
CA PHE A 3 18.85 -5.35 -1.74
C PHE A 3 18.66 -6.04 -0.38
N LEU A 4 19.09 -5.35 0.68
CA LEU A 4 18.86 -5.75 2.07
C LEU A 4 17.37 -5.54 2.40
N TYR A 5 16.57 -6.58 2.16
CA TYR A 5 15.13 -6.71 2.46
C TYR A 5 14.84 -6.83 3.97
N SER A 6 15.52 -6.06 4.82
CA SER A 6 15.58 -6.36 6.27
C SER A 6 14.66 -5.51 7.14
N PHE A 7 13.75 -4.72 6.56
CA PHE A 7 12.76 -3.92 7.31
C PHE A 7 11.49 -3.72 6.46
N ASP A 8 11.01 -4.79 5.83
CA ASP A 8 9.86 -4.69 4.96
C ASP A 8 8.58 -4.65 5.81
N ASP A 9 8.24 -3.46 6.27
CA ASP A 9 6.95 -3.23 6.91
C ASP A 9 5.86 -3.51 5.88
N ASN A 10 5.02 -4.50 6.19
CA ASN A 10 3.81 -4.73 5.41
C ASN A 10 2.96 -3.45 5.47
N ILE A 11 2.27 -3.13 4.40
CA ILE A 11 1.22 -2.12 4.39
C ILE A 11 -0.06 -2.74 3.84
N THR A 12 -1.19 -2.27 4.34
CA THR A 12 -2.49 -2.73 3.88
C THR A 12 -3.12 -1.66 3.02
N LEU A 13 -3.41 -1.99 1.76
CA LEU A 13 -4.15 -1.14 0.83
C LEU A 13 -5.63 -1.46 0.92
N MET A 14 -6.44 -0.44 1.10
CA MET A 14 -7.89 -0.55 1.11
C MET A 14 -8.47 0.22 -0.05
N THR A 15 -9.19 -0.47 -0.92
CA THR A 15 -9.91 0.14 -2.05
C THR A 15 -11.40 0.03 -1.80
N SER A 16 -12.16 1.05 -2.16
CA SER A 16 -13.62 1.02 -2.14
C SER A 16 -14.14 1.15 -3.57
N ASN A 17 -15.01 0.23 -3.99
CA ASN A 17 -15.70 0.42 -5.26
C ASN A 17 -16.91 1.36 -5.12
N VAL A 18 -17.46 1.79 -6.25
CA VAL A 18 -18.68 2.65 -6.32
C VAL A 18 -19.92 2.03 -5.68
N PHE A 19 -19.90 0.71 -5.41
CA PHE A 19 -20.96 -0.03 -4.72
C PHE A 19 -20.72 -0.16 -3.21
N GLY A 20 -19.70 0.52 -2.66
CA GLY A 20 -19.34 0.47 -1.24
C GLY A 20 -18.65 -0.82 -0.79
N LYS A 21 -18.36 -1.75 -1.72
CA LYS A 21 -17.59 -2.97 -1.42
C LYS A 21 -16.12 -2.62 -1.27
N GLN A 22 -15.60 -2.88 -0.08
CA GLN A 22 -14.21 -2.65 0.25
C GLN A 22 -13.40 -3.90 -0.07
N SER A 23 -12.25 -3.73 -0.72
CA SER A 23 -11.28 -4.79 -0.97
C SER A 23 -9.95 -4.41 -0.34
N VAL A 24 -9.38 -5.35 0.39
CA VAL A 24 -8.16 -5.15 1.17
C VAL A 24 -7.05 -6.00 0.54
N PHE A 25 -5.90 -5.38 0.29
CA PHE A 25 -4.72 -6.01 -0.29
C PHE A 25 -3.53 -5.78 0.65
N GLN A 26 -2.80 -6.84 0.98
CA GLN A 26 -1.55 -6.73 1.73
C GLN A 26 -0.39 -6.65 0.75
N VAL A 27 0.48 -5.65 0.93
CA VAL A 27 1.62 -5.41 0.06
C VAL A 27 2.85 -5.02 0.88
N TYR A 28 4.02 -5.15 0.27
CA TYR A 28 5.30 -4.77 0.84
C TYR A 28 5.61 -3.32 0.49
N GLN A 29 5.89 -2.51 1.50
CA GLN A 29 6.25 -1.11 1.34
C GLN A 29 7.45 -0.91 0.42
N SER A 30 8.45 -1.80 0.48
CA SER A 30 9.64 -1.69 -0.35
C SER A 30 9.34 -1.85 -1.85
N ILE A 31 8.42 -2.76 -2.22
CA ILE A 31 8.00 -2.98 -3.61
C ILE A 31 7.28 -1.73 -4.11
N PHE A 32 6.34 -1.18 -3.34
CA PHE A 32 5.63 0.05 -3.73
C PHE A 32 6.58 1.25 -3.88
N SER A 33 7.50 1.41 -2.94
CA SER A 33 8.50 2.48 -2.97
C SER A 33 9.47 2.35 -4.15
N HIS A 34 9.75 1.13 -4.60
CA HIS A 34 10.61 0.87 -5.75
C HIS A 34 9.99 1.32 -7.07
N TYR A 35 8.70 1.04 -7.27
CA TYR A 35 7.99 1.35 -8.51
C TYR A 35 7.40 2.76 -8.56
N SER A 36 7.35 3.49 -7.43
CA SER A 36 6.85 4.85 -7.38
C SER A 36 7.53 5.66 -6.28
N THR A 37 8.20 6.74 -6.69
CA THR A 37 8.77 7.72 -5.77
C THR A 37 7.69 8.45 -4.97
N ILE A 38 6.48 8.61 -5.52
CA ILE A 38 5.34 9.19 -4.79
C ILE A 38 4.96 8.30 -3.60
N PHE A 39 4.96 6.98 -3.78
CA PHE A 39 4.71 6.06 -2.66
C PHE A 39 5.83 6.07 -1.65
N ALA A 40 7.08 6.12 -2.10
CA ALA A 40 8.23 6.24 -1.21
C ALA A 40 8.12 7.51 -0.33
N ASP A 41 7.82 8.66 -0.93
CA ASP A 41 7.66 9.91 -0.21
C ASP A 41 6.47 9.88 0.76
N MET A 42 5.32 9.32 0.34
CA MET A 42 4.15 9.18 1.21
C MET A 42 4.42 8.32 2.45
N LEU A 43 5.26 7.29 2.32
CA LEU A 43 5.58 6.36 3.41
C LEU A 43 6.68 6.88 4.34
N VAL A 44 7.47 7.88 3.89
CA VAL A 44 8.48 8.56 4.72
C VAL A 44 7.86 9.70 5.55
N LEU A 45 6.66 10.16 5.19
CA LEU A 45 5.94 11.14 6.00
C LEU A 45 5.61 10.55 7.38
N PRO A 46 5.78 11.32 8.47
CA PRO A 46 5.43 10.85 9.80
C PRO A 46 3.97 10.41 9.81
N PRO A 47 3.64 9.25 10.40
CA PRO A 47 2.28 8.75 10.41
C PRO A 47 1.37 9.82 11.00
N VAL A 48 0.37 10.22 10.21
CA VAL A 48 -0.69 11.10 10.70
C VAL A 48 -1.24 10.43 11.97
N LEU A 49 -1.41 11.18 13.07
CA LEU A 49 -1.85 10.67 14.38
C LEU A 49 -3.16 9.83 14.32
N GLU A 50 -3.90 9.91 13.21
CA GLU A 50 -5.12 9.15 12.90
C GLU A 50 -4.95 8.16 11.74
N ALA A 51 -3.73 7.73 11.45
CA ALA A 51 -3.47 6.70 10.45
C ALA A 51 -4.25 5.45 10.85
N LYS A 52 -5.26 5.10 10.06
CA LYS A 52 -6.02 3.88 10.27
C LYS A 52 -5.04 2.72 10.22
N THR A 53 -5.14 1.81 11.17
CA THR A 53 -4.39 0.56 11.16
C THR A 53 -5.38 -0.57 10.94
N TYR A 54 -4.98 -1.55 10.13
CA TYR A 54 -5.73 -2.78 9.91
C TYR A 54 -4.82 -3.94 10.29
N ASN A 55 -5.22 -4.75 11.27
CA ASN A 55 -4.40 -5.85 11.80
C ASN A 55 -3.00 -5.40 12.28
N ASN A 56 -2.90 -4.26 12.99
CA ASN A 56 -1.65 -3.65 13.47
C ASN A 56 -0.70 -3.16 12.36
N VAL A 57 -1.17 -3.10 11.12
CA VAL A 57 -0.41 -2.65 9.94
C VAL A 57 -0.99 -1.32 9.44
N PRO A 58 -0.17 -0.37 8.96
CA PRO A 58 -0.66 0.87 8.36
C PRO A 58 -1.65 0.60 7.22
N LEU A 59 -2.85 1.20 7.33
CA LEU A 59 -3.89 1.11 6.32
C LEU A 59 -3.85 2.37 5.46
N VAL A 60 -3.59 2.19 4.17
CA VAL A 60 -3.64 3.26 3.18
C VAL A 60 -4.92 3.08 2.36
N CYS A 61 -5.82 4.06 2.44
CA CYS A 61 -7.00 4.10 1.58
C CYS A 61 -6.57 4.55 0.19
N PHE A 62 -6.79 3.67 -0.78
CA PHE A 62 -6.45 3.87 -2.16
C PHE A 62 -7.71 4.28 -2.93
N PRO A 63 -7.70 5.44 -3.62
CA PRO A 63 -8.91 5.98 -4.27
C PRO A 63 -9.33 5.17 -5.50
N ASP A 64 -8.42 4.37 -6.05
CA ASP A 64 -8.68 3.57 -7.25
C ASP A 64 -9.56 2.36 -6.95
N ASN A 65 -10.22 1.84 -7.98
CA ASN A 65 -11.05 0.67 -7.80
C ASN A 65 -10.21 -0.61 -7.58
N ALA A 66 -10.82 -1.60 -6.92
CA ALA A 66 -10.15 -2.86 -6.58
C ALA A 66 -9.61 -3.62 -7.81
N LYS A 67 -10.22 -3.42 -8.99
CA LYS A 67 -9.82 -4.11 -10.22
C LYS A 67 -8.52 -3.52 -10.78
N GLU A 68 -8.45 -2.21 -10.90
CA GLU A 68 -7.25 -1.46 -11.31
C GLU A 68 -6.11 -1.68 -10.35
N THR A 69 -6.37 -1.56 -9.05
CA THR A 69 -5.37 -1.84 -8.01
C THR A 69 -4.83 -3.26 -8.16
N LYS A 70 -5.69 -4.26 -8.35
CA LYS A 70 -5.26 -5.65 -8.58
C LYS A 70 -4.41 -5.80 -9.86
N PHE A 71 -4.73 -5.09 -10.93
CA PHE A 71 -3.91 -5.12 -12.16
C PHE A 71 -2.55 -4.47 -11.96
N LEU A 72 -2.49 -3.35 -11.25
CA LEU A 72 -1.24 -2.69 -10.87
C LEU A 72 -0.38 -3.64 -10.02
N LEU A 73 -0.97 -4.24 -8.97
CA LEU A 73 -0.28 -5.20 -8.12
C LEU A 73 0.31 -6.36 -8.91
N LYS A 74 -0.44 -6.92 -9.86
CA LYS A 74 0.05 -7.98 -10.75
C LYS A 74 1.18 -7.56 -11.70
N ALA A 75 1.35 -6.27 -11.95
CA ALA A 75 2.40 -5.78 -12.83
C ALA A 75 3.72 -5.53 -12.07
N ILE A 76 3.64 -5.28 -10.76
CA ILE A 76 4.79 -4.93 -9.91
C ILE A 76 5.27 -6.09 -9.02
N TYR A 77 4.43 -7.12 -8.83
CA TYR A 77 4.76 -8.40 -8.19
C TYR A 77 4.92 -9.50 -9.23
#